data_AF-A0A2S8INB0-F1
#
_entry.id   AF-A0A2S8INB0-F1
#
_cell.length_a   1.000
_cell.length_b   1.000
_cell.length_c   1.000
_cell.angle_alpha   90.00
_cell.angle_beta   90.00
_cell.angle_gamma   90.00
#
_symmetry.space_group_name_H-M   'P 1'
#
loop_
_entity.id
_entity.type
_entity.pdbx_description
1 polymer ?
#
loop_
_entity_poly.entity_id
_entity_poly.type
_entity_poly.pdbx_seq_one_letter_code
_entity_poly.pdbx_strand_id
1 'polypeptide(L)' 'MTTIYVVKTGEQFLCTGEDGDIGMAPVIEDAMSFLSYEEAKKAANENADPGYEIVTVDITVR' A
#
# COMPACT_ATOMS: atom_id res chain seq x y z
N MET A 1 8.10 9.08 14.76
CA MET A 1 6.80 8.55 14.30
C MET A 1 6.73 8.86 12.83
N THR A 2 6.76 7.83 12.00
CA THR A 2 6.60 7.98 10.55
C THR A 2 5.30 7.33 10.18
N THR A 3 4.35 8.13 9.71
CA THR A 3 3.07 7.63 9.25
C THR A 3 3.19 7.27 7.77
N ILE A 4 2.90 6.01 7.44
CA ILE A 4 2.84 5.53 6.06
C ILE A 4 1.41 5.12 5.70
N TYR A 5 1.12 5.08 4.42
CA TYR A 5 -0.16 4.65 3.87
C TYR A 5 0.07 3.39 3.04
N VAL A 6 -0.70 2.33 3.31
CA VAL A 6 -0.68 1.10 2.52
C VAL A 6 -2.05 0.88 1.92
N VAL A 7 -2.10 0.28 0.73
CA VAL A 7 -3.35 0.00 0.04
C VAL A 7 -3.72 -1.46 0.28
N LYS A 8 -4.92 -1.70 0.79
CA LYS A 8 -5.49 -3.03 1.01
C LYS A 8 -6.68 -3.23 0.09
N THR A 9 -6.75 -4.33 -0.63
CA THR A 9 -7.93 -4.73 -1.40
C THR A 9 -8.37 -6.12 -1.01
N GLY A 10 -9.55 -6.24 -0.43
CA GLY A 10 -10.02 -7.50 0.17
C GLY A 10 -9.07 -8.02 1.26
N GLU A 11 -8.38 -9.12 0.96
CA GLU A 11 -7.39 -9.81 1.83
C GLU A 11 -5.95 -9.62 1.36
N GLN A 12 -5.71 -8.85 0.30
CA GLN A 12 -4.39 -8.59 -0.27
C GLN A 12 -4.01 -7.12 -0.13
N PHE A 13 -2.73 -6.84 -0.26
CA PHE A 13 -2.14 -5.52 -0.19
C PHE A 13 -1.40 -5.21 -1.48
N LEU A 14 -1.45 -3.95 -1.89
CA LEU A 14 -0.67 -3.47 -3.01
C LEU A 14 0.81 -3.58 -2.66
N CYS A 15 1.58 -4.27 -3.48
CA CYS A 15 3.02 -4.51 -3.34
C CYS A 15 3.74 -3.85 -4.51
N THR A 16 4.97 -3.38 -4.30
CA THR A 16 5.85 -2.92 -5.37
C THR A 16 7.04 -3.86 -5.46
N GLY A 17 7.23 -4.45 -6.63
CA GLY A 17 8.39 -5.28 -6.93
C GLY A 17 9.65 -4.44 -7.10
N GLU A 18 10.80 -5.14 -7.11
CA GLU A 18 12.14 -4.54 -7.23
C GLU A 18 12.35 -3.79 -8.57
N ASP A 19 11.62 -4.18 -9.61
CA ASP A 19 11.60 -3.53 -10.94
C ASP A 19 10.58 -2.38 -11.06
N GLY A 20 9.83 -2.08 -9.99
CA GLY A 20 8.75 -1.09 -9.99
C GLY A 20 7.41 -1.60 -10.52
N ASP A 21 7.29 -2.90 -10.78
CA ASP A 21 6.02 -3.55 -11.08
C ASP A 21 5.09 -3.49 -9.85
N ILE A 22 3.83 -3.16 -10.08
CA ILE A 22 2.82 -3.12 -9.03
C ILE A 22 2.04 -4.44 -9.04
N GLY A 23 2.06 -5.13 -7.90
CA GLY A 23 1.41 -6.42 -7.69
C GLY A 23 0.54 -6.44 -6.44
N MET A 24 0.04 -7.63 -6.10
CA MET A 24 -0.77 -7.88 -4.91
C MET A 24 -0.13 -8.96 -4.06
N ALA A 25 0.17 -8.64 -2.80
CA ALA A 25 0.72 -9.57 -1.83
C ALA A 25 -0.30 -9.86 -0.72
N PRO A 26 -0.38 -11.09 -0.18
CA PRO A 26 -1.26 -11.41 0.94
C PRO A 26 -0.76 -10.86 2.29
N VAL A 27 0.47 -10.31 2.33
CA VAL A 27 1.12 -9.83 3.56
C VAL A 27 1.38 -8.33 3.48
N ILE A 28 1.17 -7.64 4.60
CA ILE A 28 1.40 -6.19 4.70
C ILE A 28 2.90 -5.82 4.73
N GLU A 29 3.77 -6.75 5.11
CA GLU A 29 5.23 -6.52 5.15
C GLU A 29 5.81 -6.26 3.76
N ASP A 30 5.19 -6.85 2.74
CA ASP A 30 5.54 -6.68 1.32
C ASP A 30 4.69 -5.57 0.66
N ALA A 31 3.82 -4.92 1.44
CA ALA A 31 2.97 -3.88 0.93
C ALA A 31 3.76 -2.61 0.65
N MET A 32 3.40 -1.95 -0.45
CA MET A 32 3.90 -0.65 -0.83
C MET A 32 3.45 0.38 0.20
N SER A 33 4.41 0.92 0.91
CA SER A 33 4.21 2.02 1.85
C SER A 33 4.42 3.36 1.16
N PHE A 34 3.39 4.18 1.15
CA PHE A 34 3.44 5.53 0.62
C PHE A 34 3.58 6.53 1.76
N LEU A 35 4.33 7.60 1.52
CA LEU A 35 4.41 8.73 2.46
C LEU A 35 3.23 9.71 2.28
N SER A 36 2.53 9.61 1.15
CA SER A 36 1.40 10.47 0.80
C SER A 36 0.14 9.66 0.49
N TYR A 37 -0.99 10.08 1.04
CA TYR A 37 -2.30 9.48 0.78
C TYR A 37 -2.68 9.55 -0.71
N GLU A 38 -2.40 10.67 -1.37
CA GLU A 38 -2.69 10.87 -2.80
C GLU A 38 -1.95 9.86 -3.68
N GLU A 39 -0.68 9.57 -3.37
CA GLU A 39 0.10 8.57 -4.10
C GLU A 39 -0.44 7.16 -3.87
N ALA A 40 -0.76 6.81 -2.62
CA ALA A 40 -1.41 5.55 -2.30
C ALA A 40 -2.72 5.38 -3.07
N LYS A 41 -3.54 6.43 -3.09
CA LYS A 41 -4.82 6.44 -3.80
C LYS A 41 -4.65 6.30 -5.31
N LYS A 42 -3.66 6.98 -5.89
CA LYS A 42 -3.36 6.91 -7.33
C LYS A 42 -2.94 5.50 -7.71
N ALA A 43 -1.97 4.92 -6.99
CA ALA A 43 -1.51 3.56 -7.22
C ALA A 43 -2.62 2.52 -7.02
N ALA A 44 -3.46 2.71 -6.00
CA ALA A 44 -4.65 1.90 -5.77
C ALA A 44 -5.66 2.00 -6.91
N ASN A 45 -5.91 3.20 -7.43
CA ASN A 45 -6.88 3.37 -8.51
C ASN A 45 -6.39 2.77 -9.83
N GLU A 46 -5.08 2.80 -10.06
CA GLU A 46 -4.45 2.25 -11.27
C GLU A 46 -4.29 0.72 -11.21
N ASN A 47 -4.04 0.15 -10.03
CA ASN A 47 -3.60 -1.25 -9.89
C ASN A 47 -4.42 -2.09 -8.89
N ALA A 48 -5.21 -1.48 -8.02
CA ALA A 48 -6.05 -2.20 -7.07
C ALA A 48 -7.49 -2.34 -7.54
N ASP A 49 -8.11 -3.45 -7.15
CA ASP A 49 -9.51 -3.69 -7.41
C ASP A 49 -10.43 -2.61 -6.80
N PRO A 50 -11.56 -2.30 -7.47
CA PRO A 50 -12.56 -1.39 -6.93
C PRO A 50 -13.08 -1.91 -5.59
N GLY A 51 -13.01 -1.04 -4.56
CA GLY A 51 -13.27 -1.43 -3.17
C GLY A 51 -12.03 -1.50 -2.28
N TYR A 52 -10.87 -1.05 -2.78
CA TYR A 52 -9.67 -0.88 -1.96
C TYR A 52 -9.88 0.10 -0.78
N GLU A 53 -9.13 -0.14 0.28
CA GLU A 53 -9.05 0.67 1.49
C GLU A 53 -7.61 1.12 1.69
N ILE A 54 -7.42 2.41 1.99
CA ILE A 54 -6.09 2.95 2.30
C ILE A 54 -5.94 2.92 3.81
N VAL A 55 -5.02 2.09 4.29
CA VAL A 55 -4.73 1.90 5.72
C VAL A 55 -3.53 2.76 6.10
N THR A 56 -3.66 3.49 7.20
CA THR A 56 -2.58 4.30 7.76
C THR A 56 -1.84 3.51 8.84
N VAL A 57 -0.54 3.31 8.66
CA VAL A 57 0.32 2.59 9.60
C VAL A 57 1.29 3.58 10.24
N ASP A 58 1.27 3.69 11.56
CA ASP A 58 2.25 4.50 12.29
C ASP A 58 3.46 3.63 12.65
N ILE A 59 4.60 3.94 12.04
CA ILE A 59 5.86 3.28 12.34
C ILE A 59 6.57 4.08 13.44
N THR A 60 6.67 3.46 14.61
CA THR A 60 7.53 3.94 15.69
C THR A 60 8.85 3.19 15.63
N VAL A 61 9.86 3.72 14.91
CA VAL A 61 11.25 3.26 15.06
C VAL A 61 11.68 3.56 16.50
N ARG A 62 12.09 2.52 17.23
CA ARG A 62 12.49 2.58 18.63
C ARG A 62 14.00 2.48 18.76
#